data_AF-A0A523PN31-F1
#
_entry.id   AF-A0A523PN31-F1
#
_cell.length_a   1.000
_cell.length_b   1.000
_cell.length_c   1.000
_cell.angle_alpha   90.00
_cell.angle_beta   90.00
_cell.angle_gamma   90.00
#
_symmetry.space_group_name_H-M   'P 1'
#
loop_
_entity.id
_entity.type
_entity.pdbx_description
1 polymer ?
#
loop_
_entity_poly.entity_id
_entity_poly.type
_entity_poly.pdbx_seq_one_letter_code
_entity_poly.pdbx_strand_id
1 'polypeptide(L)'
;MARPGATGVPRSMAGPRGSDPVPGSVGSVGAARSSLVIVGRVSEPALGPILWPATGRPNGQVPLRTLARQTMRQYLLTTLLVASLVMLIAPPVEPAPAGAGPGAPERAPARQSKSGGGFRHAPPEELFEVARVIDGDTIHVYRQGRLEKLRLLSVDTEERITGRANVSATKPETVFGEECALWAQEYFAELAEDGRPARVGLLFPTEEERRDVYDRLLCHVVLPDGTDFDLLLVQLGKSPYFNKYGNSLICHEEFVAAQAKARKAKLGIWNPATNRPKTKGARAARRPYDRLLPWWQARADAIDAFRRAAAADPLLHVDSESPESLARSARAKLPEVEVFGQIYRVFDEDDGSRTVLFRSGDKAHSLRVRIAQEDVRAHAALDFRGVRREFVQNFLYVKGRLVETSRGFEMRSPGPDAWRVAEPALGAALVRR
;
A
#
# COMPACT_ATOMS: atom_id res chain seq x y z
N MET A 1 72.50 47.16 -39.50
CA MET A 1 72.20 48.23 -38.52
C MET A 1 71.71 47.61 -37.21
N ALA A 2 71.48 48.39 -36.15
CA ALA A 2 71.65 47.95 -34.75
C ALA A 2 70.38 47.46 -34.00
N ARG A 3 70.58 47.09 -32.72
CA ARG A 3 69.59 46.65 -31.70
C ARG A 3 69.10 47.87 -30.83
N PRO A 4 68.71 47.77 -29.52
CA PRO A 4 67.30 47.68 -29.06
C PRO A 4 66.93 48.60 -27.84
N GLY A 5 65.77 48.40 -27.20
CA GLY A 5 65.38 48.86 -25.84
C GLY A 5 63.91 48.48 -25.51
N ALA A 6 63.43 48.05 -24.32
CA ALA A 6 63.72 48.31 -22.88
C ALA A 6 63.12 49.64 -22.35
N THR A 7 62.43 49.77 -21.20
CA THR A 7 62.04 48.86 -20.06
C THR A 7 60.73 49.42 -19.39
N GLY A 8 60.14 49.00 -18.25
CA GLY A 8 60.44 48.06 -17.14
C GLY A 8 59.31 48.10 -16.05
N VAL A 9 59.49 47.48 -14.86
CA VAL A 9 58.46 47.36 -13.76
C VAL A 9 59.08 47.43 -12.34
N PRO A 10 58.45 48.14 -11.38
CA PRO A 10 58.31 47.72 -9.96
C PRO A 10 56.87 47.97 -9.39
N ARG A 11 56.32 47.38 -8.30
CA ARG A 11 56.71 47.17 -6.87
C ARG A 11 56.88 48.49 -6.07
N SER A 12 56.48 48.66 -4.79
CA SER A 12 55.77 47.86 -3.75
C SER A 12 55.38 48.76 -2.52
N MET A 13 54.79 48.20 -1.45
CA MET A 13 54.53 48.79 -0.09
C MET A 13 53.39 49.84 0.04
N ALA A 14 52.71 50.10 1.18
CA ALA A 14 52.74 49.60 2.58
C ALA A 14 51.33 49.66 3.27
N GLY A 15 51.21 49.21 4.54
CA GLY A 15 50.01 49.34 5.42
C GLY A 15 49.94 50.66 6.24
N PRO A 16 49.15 50.77 7.36
CA PRO A 16 49.04 49.80 8.46
C PRO A 16 47.58 49.56 9.01
N ARG A 17 47.41 49.30 10.34
CA ARG A 17 46.18 48.79 11.02
C ARG A 17 45.70 49.66 12.20
N GLY A 18 44.45 49.45 12.65
CA GLY A 18 43.90 49.84 13.98
C GLY A 18 42.61 50.69 13.90
N SER A 19 41.66 50.67 14.85
CA SER A 19 41.44 49.81 16.04
C SER A 19 40.04 50.05 16.66
N ASP A 20 39.41 49.02 17.25
CA ASP A 20 38.19 49.08 18.10
C ASP A 20 38.42 49.89 19.42
N PRO A 21 37.40 50.49 20.12
CA PRO A 21 36.28 49.74 20.75
C PRO A 21 34.89 50.43 21.00
N VAL A 22 33.98 49.57 21.49
CA VAL A 22 32.65 49.70 22.16
C VAL A 22 32.71 50.53 23.50
N PRO A 23 31.63 51.04 24.19
CA PRO A 23 30.14 50.84 24.11
C PRO A 23 29.22 52.11 24.14
N GLY A 24 27.88 51.95 24.17
CA GLY A 24 26.94 52.97 24.72
C GLY A 24 25.43 52.70 24.54
N SER A 25 24.61 52.98 25.57
CA SER A 25 23.12 53.10 25.53
C SER A 25 22.70 54.59 25.35
N VAL A 26 21.44 55.06 25.22
CA VAL A 26 20.20 54.88 26.00
C VAL A 26 18.98 55.42 25.21
N GLY A 27 17.78 54.83 25.41
CA GLY A 27 16.46 55.46 25.22
C GLY A 27 15.96 55.70 23.77
N SER A 28 14.68 55.84 23.43
CA SER A 28 13.33 55.62 24.00
C SER A 28 12.38 56.70 23.43
N VAL A 29 11.06 56.45 23.40
CA VAL A 29 10.00 57.35 22.87
C VAL A 29 10.04 57.54 21.34
N GLY A 30 8.93 57.62 20.59
CA GLY A 30 7.52 57.34 20.94
C GLY A 30 6.50 58.24 20.22
N ALA A 31 5.45 57.62 19.65
CA ALA A 31 4.27 58.24 18.99
C ALA A 31 4.52 58.92 17.61
N ALA A 32 3.54 59.04 16.70
CA ALA A 32 2.13 58.61 16.69
C ALA A 32 1.75 58.13 15.26
N ARG A 33 0.84 57.14 15.05
CA ARG A 33 -0.63 57.27 14.85
C ARG A 33 -1.07 58.29 13.79
N SER A 34 -2.08 58.04 12.93
CA SER A 34 -2.92 56.84 12.71
C SER A 34 -3.76 56.98 11.44
N SER A 35 -4.23 55.85 10.89
CA SER A 35 -5.55 55.75 10.23
C SER A 35 -6.01 54.28 10.16
N LEU A 36 -7.17 53.98 10.73
CA LEU A 36 -7.82 52.67 10.75
C LEU A 36 -9.33 52.86 10.85
N VAL A 37 -10.11 52.05 10.15
CA VAL A 37 -11.58 52.15 10.06
C VAL A 37 -12.19 50.77 10.35
N ILE A 38 -12.93 50.67 11.48
CA ILE A 38 -14.17 49.91 11.81
C ILE A 38 -14.52 48.68 10.91
N VAL A 39 -14.97 47.50 11.37
CA VAL A 39 -15.85 47.08 12.51
C VAL A 39 -15.46 45.63 12.91
N GLY A 40 -15.66 45.08 14.12
CA GLY A 40 -16.23 45.52 15.41
C GLY A 40 -16.29 44.33 16.40
N ARG A 41 -17.28 44.28 17.33
CA ARG A 41 -17.46 43.17 18.30
C ARG A 41 -18.92 43.09 18.79
N VAL A 42 -19.44 41.88 19.08
CA VAL A 42 -20.76 41.65 19.72
C VAL A 42 -20.61 40.56 20.81
N SER A 43 -21.39 40.67 21.89
CA SER A 43 -21.29 39.86 23.10
C SER A 43 -22.38 38.77 23.19
N GLU A 44 -22.15 37.78 24.07
CA GLU A 44 -23.11 36.73 24.41
C GLU A 44 -24.30 37.24 25.24
N PRO A 45 -25.52 36.71 25.05
CA PRO A 45 -26.62 36.81 26.01
C PRO A 45 -26.71 35.57 26.91
N ALA A 46 -26.74 35.76 28.22
CA ALA A 46 -27.04 34.68 29.17
C ALA A 46 -28.56 34.50 29.36
N LEU A 47 -29.03 33.26 29.44
CA LEU A 47 -30.40 32.92 29.88
C LEU A 47 -30.35 31.78 30.91
N GLY A 48 -31.26 31.84 31.88
CA GLY A 48 -31.21 31.06 33.12
C GLY A 48 -31.72 29.60 33.03
N PRO A 49 -31.64 28.86 34.14
CA PRO A 49 -32.02 27.44 34.20
C PRO A 49 -33.54 27.24 34.16
N ILE A 50 -33.98 26.17 33.49
CA ILE A 50 -35.37 25.70 33.49
C ILE A 50 -35.47 24.43 34.35
N LEU A 51 -36.48 24.39 35.22
CA LEU A 51 -36.72 23.35 36.23
C LEU A 51 -38.03 22.60 35.94
N TRP A 52 -37.98 21.28 35.71
CA TRP A 52 -39.05 20.31 36.00
C TRP A 52 -38.55 18.87 35.76
N PRO A 53 -39.16 17.82 36.35
CA PRO A 53 -39.26 17.54 37.78
C PRO A 53 -38.51 16.23 38.14
N ALA A 54 -38.30 15.94 39.42
CA ALA A 54 -37.73 14.66 39.86
C ALA A 54 -38.82 13.59 40.13
N THR A 55 -38.68 12.39 39.56
CA THR A 55 -39.43 11.19 39.97
C THR A 55 -38.58 9.92 39.89
N GLY A 56 -38.75 9.03 40.88
CA GLY A 56 -38.50 7.58 40.77
C GLY A 56 -37.07 7.05 40.49
N ARG A 57 -36.33 6.68 41.55
CA ARG A 57 -35.46 5.49 41.47
C ARG A 57 -36.30 4.23 41.66
N PRO A 58 -35.87 3.09 41.12
CA PRO A 58 -35.56 1.96 42.02
C PRO A 58 -34.14 1.40 41.82
N ASN A 59 -33.60 0.76 42.85
CA ASN A 59 -32.30 0.07 42.81
C ASN A 59 -32.42 -1.29 42.10
N GLY A 60 -31.34 -1.78 41.48
CA GLY A 60 -31.34 -3.14 40.91
C GLY A 60 -30.21 -3.51 39.94
N GLN A 61 -29.01 -2.94 40.04
CA GLN A 61 -27.90 -3.32 39.13
C GLN A 61 -27.21 -4.62 39.58
N VAL A 62 -27.50 -5.72 38.87
CA VAL A 62 -26.59 -6.88 38.79
C VAL A 62 -25.61 -6.62 37.64
N PRO A 63 -24.28 -6.73 37.85
CA PRO A 63 -23.31 -6.37 36.81
C PRO A 63 -23.29 -7.38 35.66
N LEU A 64 -23.72 -6.93 34.47
CA LEU A 64 -23.74 -7.69 33.21
C LEU A 64 -22.40 -8.30 32.78
N ARG A 65 -21.28 -7.87 33.37
CA ARG A 65 -19.91 -8.35 33.07
C ARG A 65 -19.68 -9.82 33.44
N THR A 66 -20.53 -10.44 34.27
CA THR A 66 -20.34 -11.84 34.71
C THR A 66 -20.97 -12.86 33.75
N LEU A 67 -22.17 -12.59 33.20
CA LEU A 67 -22.89 -13.55 32.34
C LEU A 67 -22.16 -13.83 31.02
N ALA A 68 -21.59 -12.81 30.38
CA ALA A 68 -20.94 -12.93 29.07
C ALA A 68 -19.70 -13.85 29.08
N ARG A 69 -18.93 -13.86 30.19
CA ARG A 69 -17.77 -14.74 30.35
C ARG A 69 -18.15 -16.21 30.53
N GLN A 70 -19.36 -16.49 31.02
CA GLN A 70 -19.82 -17.85 31.31
C GLN A 70 -20.41 -18.53 30.05
N THR A 71 -21.17 -17.78 29.24
CA THR A 71 -21.76 -18.31 28.00
C THR A 71 -20.72 -18.64 26.93
N MET A 72 -19.72 -17.78 26.71
CA MET A 72 -18.68 -18.03 25.69
C MET A 72 -17.83 -19.28 25.99
N ARG A 73 -17.54 -19.54 27.28
CA ARG A 73 -16.80 -20.74 27.73
C ARG A 73 -17.59 -22.03 27.47
N GLN A 74 -18.92 -21.98 27.56
CA GLN A 74 -19.81 -23.11 27.28
C GLN A 74 -19.76 -23.52 25.78
N TYR A 75 -19.75 -22.55 24.86
CA TYR A 75 -19.71 -22.80 23.41
C TYR A 75 -18.39 -23.42 22.93
N LEU A 76 -17.25 -23.04 23.53
CA LEU A 76 -15.95 -23.60 23.17
C LEU A 76 -15.83 -25.08 23.59
N LEU A 77 -16.39 -25.45 24.75
CA LEU A 77 -16.41 -26.82 25.25
C LEU A 77 -17.34 -27.75 24.45
N THR A 78 -18.53 -27.28 24.05
CA THR A 78 -19.45 -28.11 23.27
C THR A 78 -18.97 -28.35 21.83
N THR A 79 -18.35 -27.35 21.20
CA THR A 79 -17.78 -27.51 19.85
C THR A 79 -16.59 -28.48 19.82
N LEU A 80 -15.72 -28.45 20.82
CA LEU A 80 -14.65 -29.44 20.99
C LEU A 80 -15.20 -30.87 21.23
N LEU A 81 -16.26 -31.02 22.04
CA LEU A 81 -16.82 -32.33 22.33
C LEU A 81 -17.43 -33.01 21.09
N VAL A 82 -18.15 -32.24 20.26
CA VAL A 82 -18.75 -32.75 19.00
C VAL A 82 -17.67 -33.12 17.98
N ALA A 83 -16.59 -32.34 17.87
CA ALA A 83 -15.47 -32.66 16.98
C ALA A 83 -14.80 -34.00 17.37
N SER A 84 -14.63 -34.25 18.67
CA SER A 84 -14.08 -35.51 19.18
C SER A 84 -15.00 -36.71 18.94
N LEU A 85 -16.32 -36.55 19.08
CA LEU A 85 -17.28 -37.64 18.90
C LEU A 85 -17.41 -38.10 17.44
N VAL A 86 -17.32 -37.16 16.48
CA VAL A 86 -17.36 -37.47 15.04
C VAL A 86 -16.15 -38.28 14.57
N MET A 87 -15.00 -38.16 15.24
CA MET A 87 -13.79 -38.94 14.93
C MET A 87 -13.83 -40.41 15.37
N LEU A 88 -14.85 -40.85 16.11
CA LEU A 88 -14.92 -42.19 16.69
C LEU A 88 -15.73 -43.22 15.88
N ILE A 89 -16.30 -42.83 14.73
CA ILE A 89 -17.30 -43.65 13.98
C ILE A 89 -16.87 -43.92 12.52
N ALA A 90 -15.64 -43.55 12.14
CA ALA A 90 -15.09 -43.83 10.81
C ALA A 90 -14.31 -45.17 10.81
N PRO A 91 -14.75 -46.22 10.08
CA PRO A 91 -13.95 -47.42 9.90
C PRO A 91 -12.71 -47.15 9.05
N PRO A 92 -11.57 -47.84 9.28
CA PRO A 92 -10.37 -47.66 8.49
C PRO A 92 -10.58 -48.21 7.06
N VAL A 93 -10.17 -47.43 6.06
CA VAL A 93 -10.12 -47.86 4.66
C VAL A 93 -8.67 -48.19 4.31
N GLU A 94 -8.38 -49.45 3.99
CA GLU A 94 -7.06 -49.88 3.54
C GLU A 94 -6.77 -49.38 2.11
N PRO A 95 -5.55 -48.86 1.83
CA PRO A 95 -5.14 -48.53 0.47
C PRO A 95 -4.61 -49.77 -0.28
N ALA A 96 -5.14 -50.02 -1.48
CA ALA A 96 -4.61 -51.06 -2.38
C ALA A 96 -3.20 -50.68 -2.90
N PRO A 97 -2.34 -51.67 -3.23
CA PRO A 97 -0.97 -51.42 -3.66
C PRO A 97 -0.87 -50.82 -5.07
N ALA A 98 0.13 -49.96 -5.28
CA ALA A 98 0.38 -49.31 -6.57
C ALA A 98 1.27 -50.16 -7.50
N GLY A 99 0.91 -50.21 -8.79
CA GLY A 99 1.77 -50.73 -9.85
C GLY A 99 2.83 -49.71 -10.28
N ALA A 100 4.04 -50.17 -10.58
CA ALA A 100 5.17 -49.31 -10.93
C ALA A 100 5.27 -49.01 -12.44
N GLY A 101 5.72 -47.80 -12.79
CA GLY A 101 6.11 -47.37 -14.13
C GLY A 101 7.20 -46.30 -14.05
N PRO A 102 8.28 -46.35 -14.87
CA PRO A 102 9.46 -45.49 -14.68
C PRO A 102 9.45 -44.20 -15.52
N GLY A 103 10.19 -43.18 -15.04
CA GLY A 103 10.79 -42.16 -15.92
C GLY A 103 10.26 -40.72 -15.82
N ALA A 104 10.70 -39.98 -14.79
CA ALA A 104 10.71 -38.52 -14.79
C ALA A 104 11.92 -38.01 -13.94
N PRO A 105 12.56 -36.88 -14.31
CA PRO A 105 13.82 -36.46 -13.70
C PRO A 105 13.68 -35.89 -12.28
N GLU A 106 14.77 -36.01 -11.53
CA GLU A 106 14.88 -35.72 -10.10
C GLU A 106 14.69 -34.23 -9.76
N ARG A 107 13.75 -33.93 -8.86
CA ARG A 107 13.65 -32.62 -8.19
C ARG A 107 14.32 -32.70 -6.82
N ALA A 108 15.15 -31.70 -6.51
CA ALA A 108 15.78 -31.54 -5.20
C ALA A 108 14.73 -31.57 -4.04
N PRO A 109 15.09 -32.11 -2.86
CA PRO A 109 14.12 -32.49 -1.85
C PRO A 109 13.42 -31.28 -1.22
N ALA A 110 12.09 -31.24 -1.35
CA ALA A 110 11.26 -30.33 -0.57
C ALA A 110 11.39 -30.64 0.93
N ARG A 111 11.79 -29.65 1.73
CA ARG A 111 11.82 -29.78 3.19
C ARG A 111 10.39 -30.00 3.71
N GLN A 112 10.12 -31.20 4.21
CA GLN A 112 8.92 -31.46 4.99
C GLN A 112 9.05 -30.79 6.36
N SER A 113 8.15 -29.88 6.69
CA SER A 113 7.83 -29.52 8.08
C SER A 113 6.54 -30.25 8.49
N LYS A 114 6.55 -30.86 9.67
CA LYS A 114 5.39 -31.51 10.30
C LYS A 114 4.82 -30.64 11.42
N SER A 115 3.64 -31.03 11.90
CA SER A 115 2.88 -30.50 13.05
C SER A 115 1.94 -29.32 12.75
N GLY A 116 0.80 -29.31 13.45
CA GLY A 116 -0.34 -28.43 13.20
C GLY A 116 -0.25 -27.03 13.83
N GLY A 117 0.94 -26.45 13.89
CA GLY A 117 1.09 -25.02 14.17
C GLY A 117 0.60 -24.18 13.00
N GLY A 118 -0.05 -23.05 13.27
CA GLY A 118 -0.26 -22.03 12.24
C GLY A 118 1.06 -21.37 11.84
N PHE A 119 1.15 -20.86 10.62
CA PHE A 119 2.31 -20.04 10.19
C PHE A 119 2.49 -18.84 11.13
N ARG A 120 3.75 -18.58 11.51
CA ARG A 120 4.20 -17.50 12.38
C ARG A 120 5.57 -17.02 11.94
N HIS A 121 5.82 -15.74 12.13
CA HIS A 121 7.16 -15.16 12.06
C HIS A 121 7.94 -15.45 13.35
N ALA A 122 9.22 -15.07 13.37
CA ALA A 122 9.91 -14.86 14.64
C ALA A 122 9.20 -13.75 15.45
N PRO A 123 9.22 -13.80 16.79
CA PRO A 123 8.81 -12.67 17.63
C PRO A 123 9.57 -11.39 17.24
N PRO A 124 8.90 -10.23 17.10
CA PRO A 124 9.58 -8.98 16.71
C PRO A 124 10.60 -8.49 17.74
N GLU A 125 11.73 -7.97 17.27
CA GLU A 125 12.77 -7.38 18.13
C GLU A 125 12.35 -6.02 18.74
N GLU A 126 11.64 -5.20 17.98
CA GLU A 126 11.04 -3.93 18.45
C GLU A 126 9.51 -4.03 18.43
N LEU A 127 8.87 -3.50 19.49
CA LEU A 127 7.42 -3.46 19.66
C LEU A 127 6.95 -2.02 19.92
N PHE A 128 5.95 -1.57 19.16
CA PHE A 128 5.35 -0.24 19.19
C PHE A 128 3.93 -0.27 19.76
N GLU A 129 3.50 0.79 20.43
CA GLU A 129 2.15 0.87 21.02
C GLU A 129 1.10 1.25 19.97
N VAL A 130 0.02 0.48 19.91
CA VAL A 130 -1.13 0.75 19.04
C VAL A 130 -1.89 1.97 19.57
N ALA A 131 -1.73 3.10 18.87
CA ALA A 131 -2.34 4.37 19.23
C ALA A 131 -3.80 4.48 18.76
N ARG A 132 -4.14 3.84 17.63
CA ARG A 132 -5.51 3.76 17.10
C ARG A 132 -5.64 2.71 15.99
N VAL A 133 -6.75 1.97 15.98
CA VAL A 133 -7.20 1.20 14.80
C VAL A 133 -8.24 2.03 14.04
N ILE A 134 -7.98 2.36 12.77
CA ILE A 134 -8.82 3.25 11.95
C ILE A 134 -9.88 2.45 11.18
N ASP A 135 -9.40 1.37 10.58
CA ASP A 135 -10.14 0.42 9.74
C ASP A 135 -9.38 -0.93 9.80
N GLY A 136 -9.95 -2.00 9.25
CA GLY A 136 -9.37 -3.35 9.32
C GLY A 136 -7.98 -3.49 8.67
N ASP A 137 -7.58 -2.58 7.78
CA ASP A 137 -6.29 -2.57 7.09
C ASP A 137 -5.43 -1.31 7.34
N THR A 138 -5.80 -0.49 8.33
CA THR A 138 -5.14 0.80 8.62
C THR A 138 -5.06 1.04 10.14
N ILE A 139 -3.83 1.03 10.68
CA ILE A 139 -3.52 1.15 12.11
C ILE A 139 -2.54 2.31 12.32
N HIS A 140 -2.62 3.02 13.44
CA HIS A 140 -1.63 4.00 13.86
C HIS A 140 -0.88 3.50 15.11
N VAL A 141 0.44 3.73 15.17
CA VAL A 141 1.31 3.33 16.29
C VAL A 141 2.17 4.50 16.78
N TYR A 142 2.64 4.43 18.02
CA TYR A 142 3.69 5.31 18.52
C TYR A 142 5.08 4.70 18.28
N ARG A 143 5.88 5.36 17.45
CA ARG A 143 7.27 5.01 17.13
C ARG A 143 8.16 6.24 17.33
N GLN A 144 9.24 6.10 18.11
CA GLN A 144 10.19 7.19 18.40
C GLN A 144 9.51 8.50 18.86
N GLY A 145 8.47 8.39 19.69
CA GLY A 145 7.67 9.54 20.18
C GLY A 145 6.73 10.19 19.16
N ARG A 146 6.64 9.67 17.93
CA ARG A 146 5.79 10.16 16.84
C ARG A 146 4.63 9.21 16.59
N LEU A 147 3.49 9.76 16.15
CA LEU A 147 2.35 8.98 15.67
C LEU A 147 2.59 8.58 14.20
N GLU A 148 2.98 7.34 13.97
CA GLU A 148 3.14 6.79 12.62
C GLU A 148 1.86 6.12 12.14
N LYS A 149 1.57 6.26 10.85
CA LYS A 149 0.41 5.64 10.19
C LYS A 149 0.89 4.42 9.41
N LEU A 150 0.24 3.29 9.61
CA LEU A 150 0.53 2.05 8.92
C LEU A 150 -0.55 1.79 7.85
N ARG A 151 -0.12 1.33 6.69
CA ARG A 151 -0.96 0.64 5.72
C ARG A 151 -0.53 -0.81 5.69
N LEU A 152 -1.44 -1.68 6.13
CA LEU A 152 -1.24 -3.12 6.11
C LEU A 152 -1.12 -3.61 4.67
N LEU A 153 -0.19 -4.54 4.44
CA LEU A 153 0.20 -5.05 3.13
C LEU A 153 -0.56 -6.34 2.82
N SER A 154 -0.66 -6.68 1.53
CA SER A 154 -1.36 -7.89 1.08
C SER A 154 -2.85 -7.99 1.45
N VAL A 155 -3.42 -6.97 2.11
CA VAL A 155 -4.84 -6.86 2.51
C VAL A 155 -5.50 -5.61 1.94
N ASP A 156 -6.83 -5.69 1.74
CA ASP A 156 -7.69 -4.59 1.28
C ASP A 156 -9.14 -4.88 1.72
N THR A 157 -9.48 -4.48 2.94
CA THR A 157 -10.81 -4.73 3.54
C THR A 157 -11.91 -4.03 2.72
N GLU A 158 -13.18 -4.44 2.90
CA GLU A 158 -14.28 -3.68 2.30
C GLU A 158 -14.41 -2.32 2.99
N GLU A 159 -14.75 -1.27 2.23
CA GLU A 159 -14.83 0.09 2.79
C GLU A 159 -15.92 0.15 3.87
N ARG A 160 -15.62 0.82 4.97
CA ARG A 160 -16.55 1.07 6.08
C ARG A 160 -17.61 2.13 5.72
N ILE A 161 -18.60 2.35 6.58
CA ILE A 161 -19.72 3.27 6.28
C ILE A 161 -19.38 4.69 6.76
N THR A 162 -19.23 5.62 5.83
CA THR A 162 -18.91 7.04 6.08
C THR A 162 -19.92 8.00 5.46
N GLY A 163 -20.85 7.51 4.63
CA GLY A 163 -21.83 8.32 3.91
C GLY A 163 -21.23 9.17 2.79
N ARG A 164 -20.01 8.83 2.33
CA ARG A 164 -19.31 9.56 1.27
C ARG A 164 -19.57 8.94 -0.09
N ALA A 165 -19.26 9.68 -1.16
CA ALA A 165 -19.29 9.12 -2.50
C ALA A 165 -18.20 8.04 -2.65
N ASN A 166 -18.59 6.84 -3.08
CA ASN A 166 -17.69 5.69 -3.28
C ASN A 166 -16.52 6.07 -4.22
N VAL A 167 -15.29 5.74 -3.82
CA VAL A 167 -14.07 6.09 -4.58
C VAL A 167 -13.98 5.32 -5.91
N SER A 168 -14.57 4.12 -5.98
CA SER A 168 -14.78 3.36 -7.22
C SER A 168 -16.04 2.49 -7.12
N ALA A 169 -16.62 2.12 -8.27
CA ALA A 169 -17.65 1.08 -8.34
C ALA A 169 -17.17 -0.29 -7.82
N THR A 170 -15.86 -0.52 -7.68
CA THR A 170 -15.26 -1.74 -7.09
C THR A 170 -14.93 -1.62 -5.60
N LYS A 171 -15.13 -0.44 -5.02
CA LYS A 171 -14.96 -0.12 -3.58
C LYS A 171 -16.19 0.68 -3.08
N PRO A 172 -17.37 0.03 -2.97
CA PRO A 172 -18.50 0.58 -2.26
C PRO A 172 -18.28 0.52 -0.73
N GLU A 173 -18.91 1.45 0.00
CA GLU A 173 -19.13 1.30 1.45
C GLU A 173 -20.00 0.05 1.73
N THR A 174 -19.69 -0.71 2.79
CA THR A 174 -20.35 -1.98 3.11
C THR A 174 -20.59 -2.15 4.61
N VAL A 175 -21.57 -3.01 4.97
CA VAL A 175 -21.83 -3.37 6.36
C VAL A 175 -20.68 -4.19 6.92
N PHE A 176 -20.16 -5.15 6.14
CA PHE A 176 -19.07 -6.01 6.57
C PHE A 176 -17.72 -5.29 6.71
N GLY A 177 -17.50 -4.19 5.99
CA GLY A 177 -16.37 -3.28 6.22
C GLY A 177 -16.42 -2.64 7.61
N GLU A 178 -17.59 -2.09 8.00
CA GLU A 178 -17.80 -1.55 9.34
C GLU A 178 -17.68 -2.64 10.43
N GLU A 179 -18.22 -3.85 10.20
CA GLU A 179 -18.03 -5.01 11.09
C GLU A 179 -16.55 -5.45 11.20
N CYS A 180 -15.75 -5.30 10.14
CA CYS A 180 -14.30 -5.58 10.18
C CYS A 180 -13.51 -4.51 10.91
N ALA A 181 -13.83 -3.23 10.73
CA ALA A 181 -13.21 -2.12 11.45
C ALA A 181 -13.49 -2.20 12.96
N LEU A 182 -14.74 -2.47 13.36
CA LEU A 182 -15.13 -2.69 14.75
C LEU A 182 -14.43 -3.91 15.35
N TRP A 183 -14.44 -5.06 14.65
CA TRP A 183 -13.72 -6.25 15.13
C TRP A 183 -12.22 -6.00 15.32
N ALA A 184 -11.57 -5.24 14.43
CA ALA A 184 -10.15 -4.94 14.58
C ALA A 184 -9.89 -4.04 15.79
N GLN A 185 -10.79 -3.10 16.10
CA GLN A 185 -10.74 -2.29 17.32
C GLN A 185 -10.94 -3.15 18.57
N GLU A 186 -11.90 -4.08 18.57
CA GLU A 186 -12.14 -5.03 19.66
C GLU A 186 -10.93 -5.95 19.87
N TYR A 187 -10.38 -6.53 18.80
CA TYR A 187 -9.23 -7.43 18.85
C TYR A 187 -7.98 -6.78 19.48
N PHE A 188 -7.64 -5.55 19.09
CA PHE A 188 -6.52 -4.83 19.72
C PHE A 188 -6.85 -4.26 21.11
N ALA A 189 -8.12 -4.16 21.49
CA ALA A 189 -8.52 -3.88 22.88
C ALA A 189 -8.48 -5.13 23.78
N GLU A 190 -8.69 -6.33 23.24
CA GLU A 190 -8.51 -7.60 23.96
C GLU A 190 -7.02 -7.94 24.17
N LEU A 191 -6.13 -7.45 23.29
CA LEU A 191 -4.67 -7.54 23.43
C LEU A 191 -4.04 -6.45 24.34
N ALA A 192 -4.84 -5.67 25.06
CA ALA A 192 -4.37 -4.61 25.96
C ALA A 192 -4.19 -5.14 27.41
N GLU A 193 -2.96 -5.07 27.93
CA GLU A 193 -2.59 -5.65 29.23
C GLU A 193 -2.33 -4.57 30.30
N ASP A 194 -2.87 -4.76 31.50
CA ASP A 194 -2.75 -3.85 32.66
C ASP A 194 -3.14 -2.38 32.38
N GLY A 195 -4.04 -2.16 31.42
CA GLY A 195 -4.44 -0.82 30.97
C GLY A 195 -3.44 -0.14 30.02
N ARG A 196 -2.39 -0.84 29.59
CA ARG A 196 -1.46 -0.39 28.54
C ARG A 196 -2.02 -0.79 27.16
N PRO A 197 -1.83 0.02 26.10
CA PRO A 197 -2.23 -0.37 24.75
C PRO A 197 -1.54 -1.65 24.28
N ALA A 198 -2.19 -2.41 23.40
CA ALA A 198 -1.56 -3.52 22.70
C ALA A 198 -0.28 -3.07 21.99
N ARG A 199 0.73 -3.95 21.96
CA ARG A 199 2.05 -3.65 21.36
C ARG A 199 2.33 -4.60 20.20
N VAL A 200 2.85 -4.07 19.09
CA VAL A 200 3.05 -4.79 17.82
C VAL A 200 4.39 -4.48 17.19
N GLY A 201 4.98 -5.44 16.50
CA GLY A 201 6.14 -5.24 15.62
C GLY A 201 5.71 -4.88 14.21
N LEU A 202 6.62 -4.28 13.46
CA LEU A 202 6.45 -3.97 12.03
C LEU A 202 7.41 -4.83 11.23
N LEU A 203 6.91 -5.54 10.22
CA LEU A 203 7.73 -6.33 9.30
C LEU A 203 7.63 -5.74 7.89
N PHE A 204 8.76 -5.30 7.36
CA PHE A 204 8.85 -4.67 6.05
C PHE A 204 9.22 -5.72 4.97
N PRO A 205 8.76 -5.58 3.73
CA PRO A 205 9.06 -6.53 2.64
C PRO A 205 10.48 -6.37 2.06
N THR A 206 11.22 -5.38 2.54
CA THR A 206 12.59 -4.97 2.18
C THR A 206 13.19 -4.19 3.34
N GLU A 207 14.52 -4.13 3.45
CA GLU A 207 15.24 -3.27 4.42
C GLU A 207 14.83 -1.78 4.34
N GLU A 208 14.37 -1.33 3.17
CA GLU A 208 13.85 0.01 2.98
C GLU A 208 12.43 0.17 3.51
N GLU A 209 12.24 1.09 4.47
CA GLU A 209 10.91 1.59 4.85
C GLU A 209 10.27 2.39 3.70
N ARG A 210 9.22 1.84 3.09
CA ARG A 210 8.50 2.49 2.00
C ARG A 210 7.16 3.07 2.47
N ARG A 211 6.74 4.19 1.88
CA ARG A 211 5.47 4.87 2.19
C ARG A 211 4.55 4.97 0.98
N ASP A 212 3.24 5.04 1.23
CA ASP A 212 2.23 5.33 0.21
C ASP A 212 2.03 6.84 -0.03
N VAL A 213 1.17 7.18 -1.00
CA VAL A 213 0.83 8.57 -1.37
C VAL A 213 0.07 9.35 -0.28
N TYR A 214 -0.24 8.72 0.86
CA TYR A 214 -0.87 9.32 2.04
C TYR A 214 0.07 9.35 3.26
N ASP A 215 1.37 9.15 3.02
CA ASP A 215 2.44 9.13 4.03
C ASP A 215 2.31 7.99 5.06
N ARG A 216 1.69 6.87 4.68
CA ARG A 216 1.58 5.66 5.52
C ARG A 216 2.71 4.69 5.23
N LEU A 217 3.36 4.16 6.28
CA LEU A 217 4.34 3.07 6.19
C LEU A 217 3.70 1.80 5.64
N LEU A 218 4.41 1.13 4.72
CA LEU A 218 3.98 -0.11 4.07
C LEU A 218 4.66 -1.30 4.76
N CYS A 219 3.93 -1.99 5.63
CA CYS A 219 4.43 -3.09 6.45
C CYS A 219 3.34 -4.11 6.77
N HIS A 220 3.74 -5.31 7.20
CA HIS A 220 2.88 -6.21 7.97
C HIS A 220 2.91 -5.83 9.46
N VAL A 221 1.82 -6.09 10.16
CA VAL A 221 1.72 -5.97 11.62
C VAL A 221 1.88 -7.36 12.26
N VAL A 222 2.88 -7.51 13.13
CA VAL A 222 3.22 -8.80 13.76
C VAL A 222 3.04 -8.71 15.26
N LEU A 223 2.34 -9.67 15.85
CA LEU A 223 2.10 -9.73 17.30
C LEU A 223 3.33 -10.26 18.06
N PRO A 224 3.45 -10.01 19.38
CA PRO A 224 4.59 -10.47 20.19
C PRO A 224 4.82 -11.99 20.18
N ASP A 225 3.82 -12.79 19.82
CA ASP A 225 3.91 -14.26 19.72
C ASP A 225 4.25 -14.78 18.31
N GLY A 226 4.61 -13.87 17.38
CA GLY A 226 4.94 -14.17 15.98
C GLY A 226 3.73 -14.25 15.04
N THR A 227 2.50 -14.04 15.52
CA THR A 227 1.30 -14.05 14.67
C THR A 227 1.28 -12.86 13.71
N ASP A 228 1.20 -13.14 12.41
CA ASP A 228 0.99 -12.15 11.34
C ASP A 228 -0.49 -11.73 11.28
N PHE A 229 -0.78 -10.46 11.59
CA PHE A 229 -2.15 -9.94 11.64
C PHE A 229 -2.75 -9.73 10.23
N ASP A 230 -1.94 -9.27 9.27
CA ASP A 230 -2.32 -9.11 7.87
C ASP A 230 -2.78 -10.47 7.29
N LEU A 231 -2.04 -11.53 7.57
CA LEU A 231 -2.40 -12.91 7.23
C LEU A 231 -3.65 -13.39 7.98
N LEU A 232 -3.79 -13.06 9.27
CA LEU A 232 -4.98 -13.42 10.07
C LEU A 232 -6.27 -12.84 9.49
N LEU A 233 -6.25 -11.60 8.97
CA LEU A 233 -7.39 -10.99 8.28
C LEU A 233 -7.85 -11.83 7.08
N VAL A 234 -6.91 -12.40 6.31
CA VAL A 234 -7.23 -13.26 5.16
C VAL A 234 -7.69 -14.65 5.60
N GLN A 235 -7.07 -15.23 6.65
CA GLN A 235 -7.51 -16.51 7.24
C GLN A 235 -8.96 -16.45 7.74
N LEU A 236 -9.36 -15.34 8.37
CA LEU A 236 -10.71 -15.11 8.88
C LEU A 236 -11.72 -14.65 7.80
N GLY A 237 -11.30 -14.47 6.55
CA GLY A 237 -12.15 -13.96 5.46
C GLY A 237 -12.60 -12.51 5.65
N LYS A 238 -11.86 -11.72 6.45
CA LYS A 238 -12.10 -10.29 6.65
C LYS A 238 -11.52 -9.44 5.51
N SER A 239 -10.46 -9.94 4.90
CA SER A 239 -9.81 -9.34 3.73
C SER A 239 -9.59 -10.39 2.63
N PRO A 240 -9.61 -10.02 1.34
CA PRO A 240 -9.06 -10.85 0.29
C PRO A 240 -7.52 -10.86 0.40
N TYR A 241 -6.86 -11.80 -0.28
CA TYR A 241 -5.45 -11.60 -0.59
C TYR A 241 -5.33 -10.55 -1.71
N PHE A 242 -4.73 -9.40 -1.38
CA PHE A 242 -4.67 -8.21 -2.23
C PHE A 242 -3.28 -8.03 -2.87
N ASN A 243 -2.96 -8.89 -3.84
CA ASN A 243 -1.71 -8.84 -4.61
C ASN A 243 -1.72 -7.85 -5.78
N LYS A 244 -2.63 -6.87 -5.81
CA LYS A 244 -2.79 -5.88 -6.91
C LYS A 244 -1.50 -5.12 -7.25
N TYR A 245 -0.60 -4.98 -6.29
CA TYR A 245 0.70 -4.29 -6.41
C TYR A 245 1.89 -5.24 -6.25
N GLY A 246 1.70 -6.53 -6.56
CA GLY A 246 2.72 -7.58 -6.49
C GLY A 246 2.32 -8.69 -5.52
N ASN A 247 2.87 -9.90 -5.71
CA ASN A 247 2.78 -10.92 -4.69
C ASN A 247 3.66 -10.54 -3.47
N SER A 248 3.34 -11.13 -2.32
CA SER A 248 3.99 -10.82 -1.04
C SER A 248 5.42 -11.36 -1.06
N LEU A 249 6.38 -10.49 -0.74
CA LEU A 249 7.77 -10.88 -0.59
C LEU A 249 8.05 -11.59 0.76
N ILE A 250 7.07 -11.59 1.67
CA ILE A 250 7.17 -12.14 3.03
C ILE A 250 6.56 -13.54 3.13
N CYS A 251 5.33 -13.75 2.65
CA CYS A 251 4.56 -14.98 2.88
C CYS A 251 3.46 -15.22 1.82
N HIS A 252 3.84 -15.31 0.53
CA HIS A 252 2.89 -15.47 -0.57
C HIS A 252 2.04 -16.75 -0.47
N GLU A 253 2.66 -17.91 -0.26
CA GLU A 253 1.98 -19.22 -0.24
C GLU A 253 1.01 -19.33 0.95
N GLU A 254 1.36 -18.70 2.07
CA GLU A 254 0.54 -18.59 3.27
C GLU A 254 -0.75 -17.83 2.98
N PHE A 255 -0.67 -16.68 2.29
CA PHE A 255 -1.84 -15.91 1.86
C PHE A 255 -2.70 -16.67 0.86
N VAL A 256 -2.08 -17.36 -0.12
CA VAL A 256 -2.80 -18.19 -1.10
C VAL A 256 -3.55 -19.32 -0.39
N ALA A 257 -2.90 -20.03 0.53
CA ALA A 257 -3.49 -21.09 1.33
C ALA A 257 -4.58 -20.58 2.30
N ALA A 258 -4.37 -19.42 2.93
CA ALA A 258 -5.35 -18.77 3.80
C ALA A 258 -6.62 -18.38 3.02
N GLN A 259 -6.46 -17.71 1.88
CA GLN A 259 -7.57 -17.33 1.02
C GLN A 259 -8.32 -18.57 0.48
N ALA A 260 -7.61 -19.64 0.10
CA ALA A 260 -8.25 -20.89 -0.34
C ALA A 260 -9.08 -21.55 0.78
N LYS A 261 -8.55 -21.59 2.01
CA LYS A 261 -9.26 -22.09 3.20
C LYS A 261 -10.50 -21.24 3.52
N ALA A 262 -10.35 -19.92 3.61
CA ALA A 262 -11.44 -18.99 3.90
C ALA A 262 -12.56 -19.02 2.84
N ARG A 263 -12.20 -19.16 1.55
CA ARG A 263 -13.15 -19.36 0.44
C ARG A 263 -13.90 -20.68 0.55
N LYS A 264 -13.21 -21.80 0.81
CA LYS A 264 -13.82 -23.13 0.99
C LYS A 264 -14.80 -23.15 2.17
N ALA A 265 -14.43 -22.50 3.29
CA ALA A 265 -15.24 -22.38 4.49
C ALA A 265 -16.31 -21.27 4.43
N LYS A 266 -16.37 -20.48 3.34
CA LYS A 266 -17.31 -19.36 3.15
C LYS A 266 -17.26 -18.33 4.31
N LEU A 267 -16.06 -17.97 4.76
CA LEU A 267 -15.87 -17.01 5.86
C LEU A 267 -15.98 -15.56 5.36
N GLY A 268 -16.59 -14.68 6.17
CA GLY A 268 -16.64 -13.23 5.94
C GLY A 268 -17.09 -12.83 4.53
N ILE A 269 -16.23 -12.14 3.78
CA ILE A 269 -16.49 -11.70 2.39
C ILE A 269 -16.83 -12.85 1.43
N TRP A 270 -16.42 -14.09 1.75
CA TRP A 270 -16.67 -15.27 0.93
C TRP A 270 -18.04 -15.91 1.18
N ASN A 271 -18.80 -15.45 2.17
CA ASN A 271 -20.16 -15.93 2.41
C ASN A 271 -21.15 -15.24 1.46
N PRO A 272 -21.92 -15.97 0.63
CA PRO A 272 -22.96 -15.38 -0.21
C PRO A 272 -24.09 -14.66 0.56
N ALA A 273 -24.15 -14.77 1.89
CA ALA A 273 -25.05 -14.01 2.77
C ALA A 273 -24.47 -12.68 3.31
N THR A 274 -23.15 -12.47 3.29
CA THR A 274 -22.50 -11.22 3.74
C THR A 274 -22.92 -10.04 2.87
N ASN A 275 -23.16 -8.86 3.45
CA ASN A 275 -23.72 -7.69 2.75
C ASN A 275 -24.98 -8.00 1.90
N ARG A 276 -25.81 -8.98 2.29
CA ARG A 276 -27.10 -9.22 1.62
C ARG A 276 -28.11 -8.19 2.17
N PRO A 277 -28.80 -7.42 1.31
CA PRO A 277 -29.69 -6.36 1.77
C PRO A 277 -30.87 -6.96 2.55
N LYS A 278 -31.16 -6.39 3.73
CA LYS A 278 -32.30 -6.78 4.58
C LYS A 278 -33.64 -6.39 3.95
N THR A 279 -33.68 -5.27 3.22
CA THR A 279 -34.86 -4.78 2.50
C THR A 279 -34.98 -5.44 1.12
N LYS A 280 -36.13 -6.09 0.85
CA LYS A 280 -36.43 -6.69 -0.46
C LYS A 280 -36.37 -5.63 -1.56
N GLY A 281 -35.56 -5.87 -2.59
CA GLY A 281 -35.40 -4.98 -3.74
C GLY A 281 -34.29 -3.93 -3.63
N ALA A 282 -33.69 -3.73 -2.44
CA ALA A 282 -32.49 -2.90 -2.33
C ALA A 282 -31.28 -3.58 -2.99
N ARG A 283 -30.32 -2.78 -3.51
CA ARG A 283 -29.09 -3.29 -4.13
C ARG A 283 -28.10 -3.75 -3.06
N ALA A 284 -27.47 -4.90 -3.27
CA ALA A 284 -26.37 -5.35 -2.42
C ALA A 284 -25.10 -4.50 -2.68
N ALA A 285 -24.54 -3.91 -1.63
CA ALA A 285 -23.21 -3.32 -1.67
C ALA A 285 -22.17 -4.45 -1.52
N ARG A 286 -21.55 -4.86 -2.62
CA ARG A 286 -20.57 -5.94 -2.65
C ARG A 286 -19.49 -5.65 -3.68
N ARG A 287 -18.25 -6.05 -3.36
CA ARG A 287 -17.14 -6.00 -4.30
C ARG A 287 -17.21 -7.18 -5.28
N PRO A 288 -16.96 -6.97 -6.59
CA PRO A 288 -16.98 -8.05 -7.59
C PRO A 288 -15.70 -8.89 -7.52
N TYR A 289 -15.53 -9.66 -6.45
CA TYR A 289 -14.32 -10.46 -6.20
C TYR A 289 -14.04 -11.51 -7.28
N ASP A 290 -15.08 -12.00 -7.95
CA ASP A 290 -15.01 -12.84 -9.15
C ASP A 290 -14.22 -12.20 -10.30
N ARG A 291 -14.31 -10.87 -10.44
CA ARG A 291 -13.57 -10.10 -11.46
C ARG A 291 -12.31 -9.45 -10.91
N LEU A 292 -12.28 -9.11 -9.62
CA LEU A 292 -11.14 -8.45 -8.98
C LEU A 292 -9.96 -9.41 -8.78
N LEU A 293 -10.19 -10.64 -8.28
CA LEU A 293 -9.09 -11.56 -7.98
C LEU A 293 -8.26 -11.95 -9.23
N PRO A 294 -8.84 -12.31 -10.40
CA PRO A 294 -8.05 -12.57 -11.60
C PRO A 294 -7.27 -11.32 -12.07
N TRP A 295 -7.87 -10.13 -11.92
CA TRP A 295 -7.22 -8.87 -12.28
C TRP A 295 -6.06 -8.49 -11.35
N TRP A 296 -6.16 -8.79 -10.06
CA TRP A 296 -5.06 -8.58 -9.13
C TRP A 296 -3.95 -9.62 -9.33
N GLN A 297 -4.31 -10.88 -9.59
CA GLN A 297 -3.34 -11.94 -9.89
C GLN A 297 -2.52 -11.63 -11.14
N ALA A 298 -3.15 -11.31 -12.28
CA ALA A 298 -2.41 -11.00 -13.50
C ALA A 298 -1.48 -9.77 -13.36
N ARG A 299 -1.82 -8.81 -12.49
CA ARG A 299 -0.93 -7.69 -12.13
C ARG A 299 0.25 -8.15 -11.28
N ALA A 300 0.02 -9.07 -10.34
CA ALA A 300 1.05 -9.66 -9.51
C ALA A 300 2.03 -10.49 -10.36
N ASP A 301 1.50 -11.34 -11.26
CA ASP A 301 2.27 -12.17 -12.19
C ASP A 301 3.15 -11.32 -13.12
N ALA A 302 2.61 -10.19 -13.62
CA ALA A 302 3.32 -9.21 -14.43
C ALA A 302 4.49 -8.55 -13.67
N ILE A 303 4.27 -8.18 -12.40
CA ILE A 303 5.30 -7.61 -11.51
C ILE A 303 6.37 -8.66 -11.19
N ASP A 304 5.99 -9.92 -10.94
CA ASP A 304 6.96 -10.97 -10.62
C ASP A 304 7.73 -11.44 -11.86
N ALA A 305 7.13 -11.39 -13.05
CA ALA A 305 7.86 -11.55 -14.30
C ALA A 305 8.91 -10.45 -14.49
N PHE A 306 8.55 -9.19 -14.22
CA PHE A 306 9.50 -8.07 -14.22
C PHE A 306 10.62 -8.27 -13.18
N ARG A 307 10.27 -8.59 -11.92
CA ARG A 307 11.23 -8.83 -10.83
C ARG A 307 12.25 -9.90 -11.19
N ARG A 308 11.83 -11.01 -11.82
CA ARG A 308 12.73 -12.07 -12.30
C ARG A 308 13.66 -11.59 -13.42
N ALA A 309 13.16 -10.77 -14.35
CA ALA A 309 13.96 -10.22 -15.44
C ALA A 309 14.99 -9.19 -14.91
N ALA A 310 14.59 -8.27 -14.04
CA ALA A 310 15.46 -7.28 -13.41
C ALA A 310 16.49 -7.90 -12.45
N ALA A 311 16.20 -9.05 -11.84
CA ALA A 311 17.18 -9.81 -11.06
C ALA A 311 18.24 -10.52 -11.94
N ALA A 312 17.92 -10.79 -13.22
CA ALA A 312 18.85 -11.39 -14.17
C ALA A 312 19.70 -10.33 -14.90
N ASP A 313 19.10 -9.21 -15.31
CA ASP A 313 19.80 -8.04 -15.84
C ASP A 313 19.17 -6.72 -15.32
N PRO A 314 19.74 -6.12 -14.26
CA PRO A 314 19.26 -4.88 -13.63
C PRO A 314 19.69 -3.59 -14.36
N LEU A 315 20.29 -3.69 -15.56
CA LEU A 315 20.58 -2.58 -16.46
C LEU A 315 19.65 -2.59 -17.68
N LEU A 316 19.36 -3.78 -18.23
CA LEU A 316 18.46 -3.99 -19.36
C LEU A 316 16.98 -3.89 -18.96
N HIS A 317 16.59 -4.46 -17.81
CA HIS A 317 15.21 -4.44 -17.32
C HIS A 317 15.05 -3.43 -16.18
N VAL A 318 14.23 -2.40 -16.40
CA VAL A 318 14.22 -1.17 -15.59
C VAL A 318 12.83 -0.89 -15.02
N ASP A 319 12.72 -0.46 -13.77
CA ASP A 319 11.44 -0.07 -13.15
C ASP A 319 11.18 1.44 -13.32
N SER A 320 10.07 1.82 -13.97
CA SER A 320 9.70 3.23 -14.12
C SER A 320 9.36 3.93 -12.79
N GLU A 321 8.94 3.16 -11.77
CA GLU A 321 8.62 3.68 -10.44
C GLU A 321 9.88 3.77 -9.53
N SER A 322 11.06 3.37 -10.02
CA SER A 322 12.36 3.50 -9.33
C SER A 322 13.33 4.46 -10.06
N PRO A 323 13.48 5.71 -9.57
CA PRO A 323 14.49 6.64 -10.08
C PRO A 323 15.93 6.10 -10.03
N GLU A 324 16.26 5.26 -9.04
CA GLU A 324 17.58 4.64 -8.91
C GLU A 324 17.84 3.61 -10.01
N SER A 325 16.83 2.79 -10.36
CA SER A 325 16.89 1.85 -11.48
C SER A 325 17.04 2.58 -12.83
N LEU A 326 16.25 3.64 -13.05
CA LEU A 326 16.33 4.49 -14.24
C LEU A 326 17.71 5.15 -14.37
N ALA A 327 18.22 5.76 -13.29
CA ALA A 327 19.51 6.43 -13.30
C ALA A 327 20.70 5.47 -13.50
N ARG A 328 20.64 4.28 -12.88
CA ARG A 328 21.64 3.21 -13.03
C ARG A 328 21.72 2.73 -14.49
N SER A 329 20.57 2.50 -15.12
CA SER A 329 20.47 2.10 -16.52
C SER A 329 20.89 3.23 -17.50
N ALA A 330 20.41 4.46 -17.29
CA ALA A 330 20.77 5.62 -18.11
C ALA A 330 22.29 5.89 -18.11
N ARG A 331 22.96 5.73 -16.95
CA ARG A 331 24.43 5.87 -16.84
C ARG A 331 25.20 4.78 -17.61
N ALA A 332 24.64 3.59 -17.78
CA ALA A 332 25.24 2.52 -18.60
C ALA A 332 25.17 2.81 -20.11
N LYS A 333 24.32 3.76 -20.54
CA LYS A 333 24.21 4.25 -21.94
C LYS A 333 23.97 3.15 -22.98
N LEU A 334 23.30 2.07 -22.59
CA LEU A 334 22.93 0.95 -23.46
C LEU A 334 22.15 1.44 -24.70
N PRO A 335 22.27 0.76 -25.86
CA PRO A 335 21.60 1.17 -27.09
C PRO A 335 20.07 1.02 -27.01
N GLU A 336 19.61 -0.03 -26.33
CA GLU A 336 18.21 -0.31 -25.99
C GLU A 336 18.14 -0.83 -24.55
N VAL A 337 17.09 -0.45 -23.83
CA VAL A 337 16.66 -1.04 -22.55
C VAL A 337 15.14 -1.26 -22.59
N GLU A 338 14.62 -2.13 -21.73
CA GLU A 338 13.19 -2.41 -21.60
C GLU A 338 12.69 -1.91 -20.23
N VAL A 339 11.92 -0.81 -20.24
CA VAL A 339 11.35 -0.22 -19.03
C VAL A 339 9.95 -0.77 -18.77
N PHE A 340 9.74 -1.34 -17.58
CA PHE A 340 8.45 -1.77 -17.05
C PHE A 340 7.77 -0.64 -16.26
N GLY A 341 6.45 -0.50 -16.35
CA GLY A 341 5.73 0.45 -15.49
C GLY A 341 4.28 0.73 -15.85
N GLN A 342 3.69 1.75 -15.22
CA GLN A 342 2.30 2.17 -15.42
C GLN A 342 2.22 3.60 -15.99
N ILE A 343 1.27 3.89 -16.88
CA ILE A 343 1.04 5.27 -17.37
C ILE A 343 0.35 6.13 -16.28
N TYR A 344 0.96 7.26 -15.95
CA TYR A 344 0.35 8.30 -15.12
C TYR A 344 -0.50 9.27 -15.96
N ARG A 345 0.06 9.81 -17.06
CA ARG A 345 -0.62 10.77 -17.95
C ARG A 345 -0.16 10.60 -19.40
N VAL A 346 -1.05 10.90 -20.33
CA VAL A 346 -0.72 11.10 -21.76
C VAL A 346 -1.16 12.51 -22.13
N PHE A 347 -0.32 13.25 -22.84
CA PHE A 347 -0.64 14.59 -23.34
C PHE A 347 0.12 14.88 -24.63
N ASP A 348 -0.44 15.80 -25.40
CA ASP A 348 0.15 16.32 -26.63
C ASP A 348 0.99 17.56 -26.28
N GLU A 349 2.11 17.75 -26.98
CA GLU A 349 3.08 18.84 -26.79
C GLU A 349 2.89 19.89 -27.90
N ASP A 350 3.38 21.12 -27.70
CA ASP A 350 3.20 22.24 -28.65
C ASP A 350 3.90 22.01 -30.02
N ASP A 351 4.89 21.11 -30.08
CA ASP A 351 5.56 20.66 -31.32
C ASP A 351 4.77 19.55 -32.07
N GLY A 352 3.58 19.20 -31.60
CA GLY A 352 2.73 18.16 -32.17
C GLY A 352 3.15 16.72 -31.83
N SER A 353 4.24 16.54 -31.08
CA SER A 353 4.59 15.24 -30.49
C SER A 353 3.64 14.89 -29.32
N ARG A 354 3.71 13.64 -28.85
CA ARG A 354 2.91 13.13 -27.73
C ARG A 354 3.81 12.54 -26.66
N THR A 355 3.67 13.01 -25.43
CA THR A 355 4.37 12.48 -24.26
C THR A 355 3.50 11.48 -23.50
N VAL A 356 4.03 10.27 -23.34
CA VAL A 356 3.55 9.26 -22.39
C VAL A 356 4.40 9.39 -21.13
N LEU A 357 3.79 9.94 -20.07
CA LEU A 357 4.41 10.12 -18.76
C LEU A 357 4.09 8.90 -17.88
N PHE A 358 5.13 8.15 -17.54
CA PHE A 358 5.04 7.02 -16.63
C PHE A 358 4.86 7.50 -15.19
N ARG A 359 4.34 6.60 -14.36
CA ARG A 359 4.21 6.76 -12.92
C ARG A 359 5.59 6.65 -12.26
N SER A 360 5.80 7.42 -11.19
CA SER A 360 6.91 7.32 -10.25
C SER A 360 6.45 7.85 -8.89
N GLY A 361 7.11 7.42 -7.82
CA GLY A 361 7.01 8.07 -6.51
C GLY A 361 7.60 9.48 -6.52
N ASP A 362 8.63 9.69 -7.33
CA ASP A 362 9.27 10.98 -7.56
C ASP A 362 8.79 11.62 -8.88
N LYS A 363 8.09 12.74 -8.77
CA LYS A 363 7.54 13.50 -9.90
C LYS A 363 8.58 14.35 -10.64
N ALA A 364 9.71 14.68 -10.00
CA ALA A 364 10.84 15.34 -10.65
C ALA A 364 11.62 14.33 -11.50
N HIS A 365 11.79 13.10 -11.00
CA HIS A 365 12.57 12.04 -11.64
C HIS A 365 11.71 10.95 -12.32
N SER A 366 10.57 11.35 -12.90
CA SER A 366 9.70 10.45 -13.68
C SER A 366 10.21 10.23 -15.12
N LEU A 367 9.90 9.08 -15.71
CA LEU A 367 10.16 8.77 -17.13
C LEU A 367 9.08 9.36 -18.06
N ARG A 368 9.53 10.05 -19.12
CA ARG A 368 8.73 10.43 -20.29
C ARG A 368 9.16 9.62 -21.51
N VAL A 369 8.21 9.06 -22.24
CA VAL A 369 8.46 8.55 -23.59
C VAL A 369 7.79 9.48 -24.59
N ARG A 370 8.59 10.09 -25.46
CA ARG A 370 8.11 11.00 -26.51
C ARG A 370 7.89 10.26 -27.82
N ILE A 371 6.69 10.39 -28.37
CA ILE A 371 6.29 9.89 -29.68
C ILE A 371 6.25 11.11 -30.61
N ALA A 372 7.08 11.12 -31.66
CA ALA A 372 7.16 12.26 -32.56
C ALA A 372 5.87 12.44 -33.39
N GLN A 373 5.64 13.63 -33.93
CA GLN A 373 4.37 14.03 -34.57
C GLN A 373 3.94 13.06 -35.68
N GLU A 374 4.91 12.67 -36.52
CA GLU A 374 4.78 11.68 -37.59
C GLU A 374 4.33 10.29 -37.08
N ASP A 375 4.80 9.91 -35.89
CA ASP A 375 4.57 8.60 -35.27
C ASP A 375 3.24 8.54 -34.49
N VAL A 376 2.64 9.68 -34.10
CA VAL A 376 1.44 9.73 -33.25
C VAL A 376 0.27 8.94 -33.84
N ARG A 377 0.12 8.93 -35.17
CA ARG A 377 -0.94 8.17 -35.86
C ARG A 377 -0.71 6.66 -35.80
N ALA A 378 0.54 6.20 -35.92
CA ALA A 378 0.88 4.78 -35.83
C ALA A 378 0.64 4.23 -34.40
N HIS A 379 0.93 5.04 -33.38
CA HIS A 379 0.72 4.68 -31.98
C HIS A 379 -0.75 4.74 -31.53
N ALA A 380 -1.68 5.15 -32.39
CA ALA A 380 -3.10 5.30 -32.03
C ALA A 380 -3.78 3.97 -31.62
N ALA A 381 -3.29 2.83 -32.11
CA ALA A 381 -3.81 1.51 -31.75
C ALA A 381 -3.56 1.14 -30.28
N LEU A 382 -2.51 1.70 -29.65
CA LEU A 382 -2.02 1.27 -28.32
C LEU A 382 -2.94 1.67 -27.15
N ASP A 383 -3.99 2.47 -27.40
CA ASP A 383 -4.99 2.95 -26.41
C ASP A 383 -4.40 3.32 -25.02
N PHE A 384 -3.32 4.13 -25.01
CA PHE A 384 -2.63 4.58 -23.79
C PHE A 384 -3.54 5.28 -22.75
N ARG A 385 -4.77 5.65 -23.11
CA ARG A 385 -5.77 6.19 -22.18
C ARG A 385 -6.61 5.06 -21.57
N GLY A 386 -7.06 4.10 -22.39
CA GLY A 386 -7.84 2.95 -21.96
C GLY A 386 -7.08 1.90 -21.13
N VAL A 387 -5.74 1.85 -21.18
CA VAL A 387 -4.95 0.97 -20.27
C VAL A 387 -5.19 1.27 -18.79
N ARG A 388 -5.61 2.50 -18.45
CA ARG A 388 -5.82 2.95 -17.06
C ARG A 388 -7.17 2.52 -16.46
N ARG A 389 -8.00 1.79 -17.21
CA ARG A 389 -9.32 1.29 -16.76
C ARG A 389 -9.17 0.14 -15.74
N GLU A 390 -10.17 -0.02 -14.87
CA GLU A 390 -10.29 -1.22 -14.05
C GLU A 390 -10.50 -2.48 -14.91
N PHE A 391 -10.04 -3.63 -14.43
CA PHE A 391 -10.06 -4.92 -15.14
C PHE A 391 -9.25 -4.97 -16.44
N VAL A 392 -8.49 -3.91 -16.76
CA VAL A 392 -7.48 -3.92 -17.82
C VAL A 392 -6.09 -4.09 -17.20
N GLN A 393 -5.23 -4.89 -17.84
CA GLN A 393 -3.82 -4.96 -17.47
C GLN A 393 -3.14 -3.63 -17.84
N ASN A 394 -2.65 -2.90 -16.83
CA ASN A 394 -2.14 -1.53 -17.00
C ASN A 394 -0.61 -1.41 -16.85
N PHE A 395 0.07 -2.52 -16.57
CA PHE A 395 1.51 -2.60 -16.65
C PHE A 395 1.92 -2.78 -18.11
N LEU A 396 2.90 -1.98 -18.52
CA LEU A 396 3.49 -1.95 -19.85
C LEU A 396 4.97 -2.33 -19.76
N TYR A 397 5.51 -2.75 -20.89
CA TYR A 397 6.93 -2.61 -21.18
C TYR A 397 7.10 -1.68 -22.39
N VAL A 398 8.14 -0.86 -22.38
CA VAL A 398 8.55 -0.01 -23.50
C VAL A 398 10.05 -0.15 -23.75
N LYS A 399 10.42 -0.33 -25.01
CA LYS A 399 11.80 -0.46 -25.47
C LYS A 399 12.34 0.82 -26.09
N GLY A 400 13.63 1.06 -25.91
CA GLY A 400 14.37 2.13 -26.57
C GLY A 400 15.56 2.61 -25.76
N ARG A 401 16.18 3.71 -26.20
CA ARG A 401 17.33 4.30 -25.52
C ARG A 401 16.89 5.22 -24.38
N LEU A 402 17.26 4.88 -23.15
CA LEU A 402 17.00 5.67 -21.95
C LEU A 402 18.08 6.77 -21.75
N VAL A 403 17.64 7.99 -21.45
CA VAL A 403 18.52 9.16 -21.23
C VAL A 403 18.09 9.91 -19.97
N GLU A 404 19.07 10.37 -19.19
CA GLU A 404 18.87 11.24 -18.02
C GLU A 404 18.92 12.72 -18.43
N THR A 405 18.00 13.53 -17.90
CA THR A 405 17.78 14.93 -18.29
C THR A 405 17.50 15.82 -17.07
N SER A 406 17.50 17.14 -17.25
CA SER A 406 17.11 18.11 -16.22
C SER A 406 15.64 18.02 -15.77
N ARG A 407 14.83 17.14 -16.37
CA ARG A 407 13.42 16.89 -16.03
C ARG A 407 13.18 15.46 -15.52
N GLY A 408 14.21 14.71 -15.17
CA GLY A 408 14.14 13.25 -14.95
C GLY A 408 14.52 12.49 -16.22
N PHE A 409 13.82 11.41 -16.55
CA PHE A 409 14.25 10.52 -17.63
C PHE A 409 13.42 10.70 -18.90
N GLU A 410 14.06 10.51 -20.07
CA GLU A 410 13.43 10.61 -21.38
C GLU A 410 13.85 9.45 -22.31
N MET A 411 12.91 8.98 -23.14
CA MET A 411 13.11 8.06 -24.26
C MET A 411 12.37 8.61 -25.49
N ARG A 412 12.91 8.47 -26.71
CA ARG A 412 12.09 8.59 -27.93
C ARG A 412 11.50 7.21 -28.23
N SER A 413 10.21 7.13 -28.50
CA SER A 413 9.59 5.91 -29.01
C SER A 413 10.18 5.57 -30.39
N PRO A 414 10.67 4.33 -30.63
CA PRO A 414 11.10 3.89 -31.96
C PRO A 414 9.93 3.62 -32.92
N GLY A 415 8.76 3.29 -32.38
CA GLY A 415 7.59 2.81 -33.12
C GLY A 415 6.61 2.08 -32.19
N PRO A 416 5.40 1.71 -32.67
CA PRO A 416 4.41 1.03 -31.83
C PRO A 416 4.89 -0.35 -31.35
N ASP A 417 5.68 -1.06 -32.15
CA ASP A 417 6.18 -2.42 -31.85
C ASP A 417 7.20 -2.45 -30.69
N ALA A 418 7.71 -1.29 -30.27
CA ALA A 418 8.53 -1.16 -29.07
C ALA A 418 7.71 -1.20 -27.76
N TRP A 419 6.37 -1.24 -27.85
CA TRP A 419 5.45 -1.26 -26.70
C TRP A 419 4.73 -2.60 -26.61
N ARG A 420 4.56 -3.10 -25.38
CA ARG A 420 3.75 -4.30 -25.11
C ARG A 420 3.04 -4.20 -23.77
N VAL A 421 1.91 -4.90 -23.65
CA VAL A 421 1.35 -5.24 -22.33
C VAL A 421 2.38 -6.07 -21.56
N ALA A 422 2.37 -5.96 -20.23
CA ALA A 422 2.82 -7.08 -19.42
C ALA A 422 1.82 -8.25 -19.54
N GLU A 423 2.33 -9.48 -19.63
CA GLU A 423 1.49 -10.68 -19.56
C GLU A 423 1.39 -11.14 -18.09
N PRO A 424 0.27 -11.73 -17.64
CA PRO A 424 -0.95 -12.03 -18.42
C PRO A 424 -1.76 -10.78 -18.76
N ALA A 425 -2.18 -10.66 -20.02
CA ALA A 425 -3.06 -9.62 -20.49
C ALA A 425 -4.52 -9.89 -20.06
N LEU A 426 -5.22 -8.83 -19.64
CA LEU A 426 -6.64 -8.85 -19.31
C LEU A 426 -7.31 -7.61 -19.90
N GLY A 427 -8.46 -7.80 -20.55
CA GLY A 427 -9.22 -6.73 -21.20
C GLY A 427 -8.55 -6.21 -22.48
N ALA A 428 -9.33 -6.04 -23.55
CA ALA A 428 -8.86 -5.37 -24.76
C ALA A 428 -8.64 -3.87 -24.50
N ALA A 429 -7.58 -3.23 -25.01
CA ALA A 429 -6.48 -3.73 -25.84
C ALA A 429 -5.24 -2.82 -25.73
N LEU A 430 -4.17 -3.23 -26.42
CA LEU A 430 -2.88 -2.54 -26.49
C LEU A 430 -1.97 -2.82 -27.72
N VAL A 431 -2.18 -3.74 -28.67
CA VAL A 431 -3.31 -4.59 -29.10
C VAL A 431 -2.81 -6.01 -29.38
N ARG A 432 -3.61 -7.05 -29.09
CA ARG A 432 -3.47 -8.33 -29.80
C ARG A 432 -4.28 -8.27 -31.09
N ARG A 433 -3.59 -8.01 -32.19
CA ARG A 433 -3.99 -8.25 -33.58
C ARG A 433 -2.80 -8.83 -34.31
#